data_AF-A0A833GXX6-F1
#
_entry.id   AF-A0A833GXX6-F1
#
_cell.length_a   1.000
_cell.length_b   1.000
_cell.length_c   1.000
_cell.angle_alpha   90.00
_cell.angle_beta   90.00
_cell.angle_gamma   90.00
#
_symmetry.space_group_name_H-M   'P 1'
#
loop_
_entity.id
_entity.type
_entity.pdbx_description
1 polymer ?
#
loop_
_entity_poly.entity_id
_entity_poly.type
_entity_poly.pdbx_seq_one_letter_code
_entity_poly.pdbx_strand_id
1 'polypeptide(L)'
;MRRFDLVLFSLIFAYLLSGWTGFWGVQRTGLEEQPLHIDFEPGFFEILRTEGTFLDELQDSLVESDSRPERLFDHVHRDFTQNLVLAAAFGFLLVFTLLTAVAGITKRWFYSRMKRMVFLPVSFFLLLSLLLSPKEPPLGMTSAVQQLLFFGPFVIKSALLFLCTAGWMASTLKVDEKDFLTYLRRDPLNVRRAIRDRVAPAATDLFFIAAVGALITNVILLPFFQLQIHFAEYFAFVLIPGLVLLAIYYVNSYHKVALLRGEDGSWGTALAFLSFRMMRNFLYLTALVLVVVLVLGAILTFSYSNLNLLIEAGVVSETPGL
;
A
#
# COMPACT_ATOMS: atom_id res chain seq x y z
N MET A 1 3.62 -22.75 13.15
CA MET A 1 2.96 -22.59 11.83
C MET A 1 2.33 -23.90 11.40
N ARG A 2 1.14 -23.88 10.78
CA ARG A 2 0.60 -25.09 10.09
C ARG A 2 1.29 -25.24 8.74
N ARG A 3 1.45 -26.47 8.23
CA ARG A 3 2.02 -26.73 6.88
C ARG A 3 1.23 -25.98 5.79
N PHE A 4 -0.09 -25.92 5.94
CA PHE A 4 -0.98 -25.13 5.07
C PHE A 4 -0.58 -23.65 4.98
N ASP A 5 -0.31 -23.01 6.12
CA ASP A 5 0.06 -21.59 6.13
C ASP A 5 1.38 -21.36 5.37
N LEU A 6 2.37 -22.26 5.52
CA LEU A 6 3.67 -22.14 4.82
C LEU A 6 3.49 -22.21 3.30
N VAL A 7 2.71 -23.18 2.83
CA VAL A 7 2.39 -23.30 1.40
C VAL A 7 1.65 -22.06 0.91
N LEU A 8 0.66 -21.57 1.65
CA LEU A 8 -0.07 -20.37 1.29
C LEU A 8 0.82 -19.12 1.20
N PHE A 9 1.69 -18.89 2.19
CA PHE A 9 2.63 -17.77 2.13
C PHE A 9 3.62 -17.90 0.97
N SER A 10 4.09 -19.11 0.64
CA SER A 10 4.95 -19.32 -0.53
C SER A 10 4.23 -19.05 -1.85
N LEU A 11 2.96 -19.43 -1.97
CA LEU A 11 2.14 -19.16 -3.16
C LEU A 11 1.85 -17.67 -3.32
N ILE A 12 1.51 -16.97 -2.24
CA ILE A 12 1.32 -15.51 -2.25
C ILE A 12 2.63 -14.82 -2.62
N PHE A 13 3.75 -15.23 -2.05
CA PHE A 13 5.05 -14.67 -2.35
C PHE A 13 5.42 -14.86 -3.82
N ALA A 14 5.25 -16.07 -4.37
CA ALA A 14 5.49 -16.36 -5.77
C ALA A 14 4.58 -15.55 -6.71
N TYR A 15 3.29 -15.41 -6.36
CA TYR A 15 2.33 -14.61 -7.13
C TYR A 15 2.68 -13.11 -7.14
N LEU A 16 3.08 -12.54 -6.00
CA LEU A 16 3.52 -11.14 -5.94
C LEU A 16 4.83 -10.92 -6.70
N LEU A 17 5.74 -11.90 -6.67
CA LEU A 17 7.02 -11.83 -7.39
C LEU A 17 6.85 -11.98 -8.91
N SER A 18 5.87 -12.77 -9.37
CA SER A 18 5.71 -13.06 -10.79
C SER A 18 5.21 -11.89 -11.63
N GLY A 19 4.77 -10.78 -11.02
CA GLY A 19 4.25 -9.62 -11.76
C GLY A 19 2.94 -9.88 -12.50
N TRP A 20 2.30 -11.03 -12.30
CA TRP A 20 0.95 -11.36 -12.80
C TRP A 20 -0.16 -10.58 -12.06
N THR A 21 0.24 -9.63 -11.24
CA THR A 21 -0.58 -8.71 -10.45
C THR A 21 -1.22 -7.62 -11.31
N GLY A 22 -0.85 -7.49 -12.58
CA GLY A 22 -1.43 -6.50 -13.50
C GLY A 22 -2.97 -6.62 -13.58
N PHE A 23 -3.64 -5.46 -13.62
CA PHE A 23 -4.96 -5.35 -14.21
C PHE A 23 -4.78 -5.53 -15.72
N TRP A 24 -5.60 -6.38 -16.33
CA TRP A 24 -5.63 -6.44 -17.79
C TRP A 24 -5.98 -5.03 -18.29
N GLY A 25 -5.08 -4.43 -19.07
CA GLY A 25 -5.30 -3.12 -19.67
C GLY A 25 -6.57 -3.14 -20.53
N VAL A 26 -7.21 -1.98 -20.66
CA VAL A 26 -8.36 -1.83 -21.56
C VAL A 26 -7.88 -2.06 -22.99
N GLN A 27 -8.13 -3.25 -23.54
CA GLN A 27 -8.10 -3.44 -24.99
C GLN A 27 -9.31 -2.71 -25.55
N ARG A 28 -9.10 -1.49 -26.06
CA ARG A 28 -10.12 -0.80 -26.85
C ARG A 28 -10.35 -1.60 -28.12
N THR A 29 -11.36 -2.45 -28.11
CA THR A 29 -11.88 -3.10 -29.30
C THR A 29 -12.74 -2.09 -30.05
N GLY A 30 -12.25 -1.64 -31.20
CA GLY A 30 -13.01 -0.90 -32.19
C GLY A 30 -12.80 0.61 -32.14
N LEU A 31 -11.99 1.11 -33.07
CA LEU A 31 -12.39 2.13 -34.04
C LEU A 31 -11.44 1.99 -35.24
N GLU A 32 -12.03 1.97 -36.43
CA GLU A 32 -11.31 2.14 -37.70
C GLU A 32 -10.43 3.40 -37.62
N GLU A 33 -9.32 3.36 -38.37
CA GLU A 33 -8.16 4.27 -38.32
C GLU A 33 -7.10 3.86 -37.28
N GLN A 34 -6.16 3.04 -37.75
CA GLN A 34 -5.01 2.53 -37.01
C GLN A 34 -4.29 3.61 -36.19
N PRO A 35 -4.26 3.53 -34.86
CA PRO A 35 -3.23 4.14 -34.04
C PRO A 35 -2.19 3.07 -33.66
N LEU A 36 -0.97 3.53 -33.41
CA LEU A 36 0.20 2.76 -32.96
C LEU A 36 -0.17 1.50 -32.15
N HIS A 37 0.14 0.32 -32.71
CA HIS A 37 -0.05 -0.95 -32.04
C HIS A 37 1.08 -1.14 -31.01
N ILE A 38 0.88 -0.67 -29.78
CA ILE A 38 1.73 -1.04 -28.65
C ILE A 38 1.10 -2.27 -28.01
N ASP A 39 1.61 -3.44 -28.35
CA ASP A 39 1.23 -4.69 -27.70
C ASP A 39 1.83 -4.70 -26.29
N PHE A 40 1.03 -4.33 -25.29
CA PHE A 40 1.40 -4.52 -23.90
C PHE A 40 1.38 -6.02 -23.60
N GLU A 41 2.57 -6.63 -23.52
CA GLU A 41 2.69 -7.99 -23.01
C GLU A 41 2.13 -8.08 -21.58
N PRO A 42 1.42 -9.17 -21.23
CA PRO A 42 0.81 -9.30 -19.92
C PRO A 42 1.88 -9.45 -18.83
N GLY A 43 2.11 -8.37 -18.08
CA GLY A 43 2.98 -8.38 -16.92
C GLY A 43 3.17 -6.98 -16.35
N PHE A 44 2.90 -6.81 -15.05
CA PHE A 44 3.03 -5.52 -14.37
C PHE A 44 4.44 -4.92 -14.50
N PHE A 45 5.48 -5.76 -14.43
CA PHE A 45 6.87 -5.32 -14.60
C PHE A 45 7.22 -4.95 -16.05
N GLU A 46 6.60 -5.63 -17.03
CA GLU A 46 6.84 -5.33 -18.44
C GLU A 46 6.16 -4.03 -18.85
N ILE A 47 4.96 -3.76 -18.33
CA ILE A 47 4.27 -2.47 -18.47
C ILE A 47 5.15 -1.35 -17.90
N LEU A 48 5.65 -1.50 -16.67
CA LEU A 48 6.55 -0.53 -16.05
C LEU A 48 7.81 -0.29 -16.86
N ARG A 49 8.42 -1.35 -17.39
CA ARG A 49 9.62 -1.24 -18.22
C ARG A 49 9.34 -0.50 -19.52
N THR A 50 8.22 -0.82 -20.17
CA THR A 50 7.82 -0.24 -21.45
C THR A 50 7.48 1.23 -21.28
N GLU A 51 6.68 1.59 -20.27
CA GLU A 51 6.35 2.97 -19.93
C GLU A 51 7.60 3.78 -19.58
N GLY A 52 8.54 3.21 -18.81
CA GLY A 52 9.81 3.85 -18.48
C GLY A 52 10.67 4.12 -19.72
N THR A 53 10.82 3.11 -20.58
CA THR A 53 11.61 3.25 -21.83
C THR A 53 10.98 4.30 -22.75
N PHE A 54 9.66 4.32 -22.86
CA PHE A 54 8.93 5.31 -23.65
C PHE A 54 9.10 6.74 -23.13
N LEU A 55 9.10 6.94 -21.81
CA LEU A 55 9.35 8.24 -21.20
C LEU A 55 10.80 8.69 -21.39
N ASP A 56 11.76 7.78 -21.27
CA ASP A 56 13.18 8.07 -21.50
C ASP A 56 13.44 8.48 -22.96
N GLU A 57 12.84 7.77 -23.93
CA GLU A 57 12.93 8.08 -25.36
C GLU A 57 12.30 9.44 -25.71
N LEU A 58 11.17 9.79 -25.10
CA LEU A 58 10.51 11.09 -25.31
C LEU A 58 11.21 12.25 -24.59
N GLN A 59 11.96 11.97 -23.53
CA GLN A 59 12.75 12.97 -22.81
C GLN A 59 14.13 13.20 -23.43
N ASP A 60 14.53 12.41 -24.44
CA ASP A 60 15.81 12.57 -25.11
C ASP A 60 15.96 14.01 -25.68
N SER A 61 17.12 14.58 -25.41
CA SER A 61 17.58 15.88 -25.91
C SER A 61 17.55 16.02 -27.43
N LEU A 62 17.52 14.89 -28.15
CA LEU A 62 17.47 14.82 -29.60
C LEU A 62 16.05 14.96 -30.18
N VAL A 63 14.99 14.84 -29.36
CA VAL A 63 13.60 14.97 -29.79
C VAL A 63 13.12 16.41 -29.60
N GLU A 64 12.84 17.11 -30.71
CA GLU A 64 12.32 18.48 -30.70
C GLU A 64 11.03 18.57 -29.87
N SER A 65 10.95 19.54 -28.95
CA SER A 65 9.83 19.72 -28.02
C SER A 65 8.48 19.88 -28.72
N ASP A 66 8.48 20.51 -29.90
CA ASP A 66 7.26 20.79 -30.69
C ASP A 66 6.68 19.54 -31.37
N SER A 67 7.45 18.46 -31.44
CA SER A 67 7.00 17.17 -32.00
C SER A 67 6.41 16.22 -30.95
N ARG A 68 6.42 16.61 -29.67
CA ARG A 68 5.95 15.77 -28.56
C ARG A 68 4.43 15.89 -28.41
N PRO A 69 3.68 14.78 -28.49
CA PRO A 69 2.26 14.80 -28.16
C PRO A 69 2.09 14.97 -26.63
N GLU A 70 2.01 16.22 -26.16
CA GLU A 70 1.94 16.58 -24.72
C GLU A 70 0.87 15.78 -23.96
N ARG A 71 -0.33 15.63 -24.53
CA ARG A 71 -1.42 14.86 -23.91
C ARG A 71 -1.09 13.38 -23.70
N LEU A 72 -0.36 12.77 -24.63
CA LEU A 72 0.04 11.37 -24.53
C LEU A 72 1.18 11.23 -23.50
N PHE A 73 2.14 12.14 -23.53
CA PHE A 73 3.24 12.19 -22.57
C PHE A 73 2.73 12.34 -21.14
N ASP A 74 1.83 13.28 -20.88
CA ASP A 74 1.24 13.50 -19.55
C ASP A 74 0.44 12.28 -19.06
N HIS A 75 -0.29 11.61 -19.96
CA HIS A 75 -0.98 10.38 -19.64
C HIS A 75 -0.02 9.24 -19.28
N VAL A 76 0.98 8.97 -20.12
CA VAL A 76 1.94 7.90 -19.84
C VAL A 76 2.78 8.20 -18.62
N HIS A 77 3.16 9.46 -18.40
CA HIS A 77 3.89 9.87 -17.20
C HIS A 77 3.06 9.65 -15.92
N ARG A 78 1.77 9.97 -15.96
CA ARG A 78 0.86 9.74 -14.85
C ARG A 78 0.67 8.24 -14.59
N ASP A 79 0.48 7.45 -15.63
CA ASP A 79 0.24 6.01 -15.52
C ASP A 79 1.50 5.30 -15.00
N PHE A 80 2.68 5.67 -15.50
CA PHE A 80 3.98 5.20 -14.97
C PHE A 80 4.14 5.52 -13.49
N THR A 81 3.80 6.75 -13.07
CA THR A 81 3.88 7.16 -11.66
C THR A 81 2.92 6.33 -10.79
N GLN A 82 1.70 6.07 -11.26
CA GLN A 82 0.73 5.22 -10.57
C GLN A 82 1.23 3.77 -10.44
N ASN A 83 1.77 3.22 -11.52
CA ASN A 83 2.35 1.88 -11.53
C ASN A 83 3.56 1.80 -10.59
N LEU A 84 4.40 2.82 -10.50
CA LEU A 84 5.54 2.86 -9.58
C LEU A 84 5.08 2.83 -8.11
N VAL A 85 4.05 3.60 -7.77
CA VAL A 85 3.43 3.56 -6.42
C VAL A 85 2.85 2.18 -6.11
N LEU A 86 2.19 1.54 -7.10
CA LEU A 86 1.66 0.19 -6.96
C LEU A 86 2.79 -0.85 -6.75
N ALA A 87 3.92 -0.68 -7.45
CA ALA A 87 5.09 -1.54 -7.31
C ALA A 87 5.68 -1.44 -5.90
N ALA A 88 5.81 -0.23 -5.37
CA ALA A 88 6.25 0.00 -4.00
C ALA A 88 5.31 -0.69 -2.99
N ALA A 89 3.99 -0.60 -3.19
CA ALA A 89 3.00 -1.28 -2.34
C ALA A 89 3.13 -2.81 -2.39
N PHE A 90 3.35 -3.40 -3.56
CA PHE A 90 3.64 -4.84 -3.68
C PHE A 90 4.96 -5.22 -3.02
N GLY A 91 5.99 -4.39 -3.13
CA GLY A 91 7.26 -4.57 -2.43
C GLY A 91 7.07 -4.62 -0.91
N PHE A 92 6.31 -3.70 -0.35
CA PHE A 92 5.96 -3.72 1.08
C PHE A 92 5.18 -4.98 1.48
N LEU A 93 4.21 -5.41 0.66
CA LEU A 93 3.45 -6.63 0.90
C LEU A 93 4.34 -7.88 0.85
N LEU A 94 5.29 -7.96 -0.08
CA LEU A 94 6.27 -9.05 -0.15
C LEU A 94 7.10 -9.13 1.13
N VAL A 95 7.64 -8.00 1.59
CA VAL A 95 8.42 -7.92 2.83
C VAL A 95 7.56 -8.34 4.03
N PHE A 96 6.32 -7.85 4.15
CA PHE A 96 5.43 -8.24 5.24
C PHE A 96 5.01 -9.71 5.20
N THR A 97 4.83 -10.28 4.01
CA THR A 97 4.54 -11.71 3.80
C THR A 97 5.69 -12.56 4.32
N LEU A 98 6.93 -12.20 3.96
CA LEU A 98 8.14 -12.89 4.41
C LEU A 98 8.33 -12.77 5.93
N LEU A 99 8.21 -11.57 6.50
CA LEU A 99 8.33 -11.34 7.94
C LEU A 99 7.25 -12.08 8.74
N THR A 100 6.04 -12.18 8.20
CA THR A 100 4.95 -12.93 8.82
C THR A 100 5.21 -14.44 8.78
N ALA A 101 5.76 -14.96 7.69
CA ALA A 101 6.17 -16.36 7.59
C ALA A 101 7.28 -16.69 8.62
N VAL A 102 8.29 -15.83 8.76
CA VAL A 102 9.35 -15.97 9.77
C VAL A 102 8.77 -15.94 11.19
N ALA A 103 7.83 -15.04 11.48
CA ALA A 103 7.14 -14.98 12.76
C ALA A 103 6.33 -16.26 13.05
N GLY A 104 5.77 -16.89 12.01
CA GLY A 104 5.04 -18.16 12.10
C GLY A 104 5.93 -19.37 12.37
N ILE A 105 7.11 -19.44 11.73
CA ILE A 105 8.13 -20.48 11.92
C ILE A 105 8.67 -20.40 13.36
N THR A 106 8.98 -19.19 13.81
CA THR A 106 9.46 -18.91 15.17
C THR A 106 8.37 -18.95 16.26
N LYS A 107 7.14 -19.34 15.89
CA LYS A 107 5.98 -19.51 16.79
C LYS A 107 5.72 -18.31 17.71
N ARG A 108 5.84 -17.08 17.18
CA ARG A 108 5.59 -15.85 17.96
C ARG A 108 4.11 -15.69 18.31
N TRP A 109 3.81 -15.13 19.47
CA TRP A 109 2.44 -14.95 19.98
C TRP A 109 1.58 -14.01 19.12
N PHE A 110 2.17 -13.03 18.43
CA PHE A 110 1.47 -12.10 17.55
C PHE A 110 1.27 -12.61 16.11
N TYR A 111 1.75 -13.82 15.77
CA TYR A 111 1.62 -14.41 14.42
C TYR A 111 0.18 -14.42 13.91
N SER A 112 -0.79 -14.77 14.77
CA SER A 112 -2.21 -14.81 14.40
C SER A 112 -2.71 -13.46 13.87
N ARG A 113 -2.34 -12.37 14.56
CA ARG A 113 -2.71 -11.01 14.15
C ARG A 113 -1.99 -10.59 12.89
N MET A 114 -0.68 -10.89 12.77
CA MET A 114 0.09 -10.61 11.55
C MET A 114 -0.49 -11.30 10.33
N LYS A 115 -0.85 -12.58 10.46
CA LYS A 115 -1.48 -13.37 9.39
C LYS A 115 -2.75 -12.69 8.86
N ARG A 116 -3.64 -12.24 9.75
CA ARG A 116 -4.87 -11.53 9.36
C ARG A 116 -4.59 -10.19 8.68
N MET A 117 -3.60 -9.46 9.19
CA MET A 117 -3.19 -8.17 8.63
C MET A 117 -2.59 -8.28 7.22
N VAL A 118 -1.91 -9.39 6.90
CA VAL A 118 -1.42 -9.64 5.52
C VAL A 118 -2.53 -10.17 4.61
N PHE A 119 -3.38 -11.08 5.09
CA PHE A 119 -4.40 -11.70 4.25
C PHE A 119 -5.52 -10.74 3.84
N LEU A 120 -5.84 -9.74 4.66
CA LEU A 120 -6.88 -8.75 4.34
C LEU A 120 -6.56 -7.89 3.10
N PRO A 121 -5.42 -7.20 3.00
CA PRO A 121 -5.08 -6.42 1.81
C PRO A 121 -4.86 -7.32 0.58
N VAL A 122 -4.27 -8.51 0.76
CA VAL A 122 -4.07 -9.47 -0.35
C VAL A 122 -5.41 -9.97 -0.89
N SER A 123 -6.36 -10.35 -0.04
CA SER A 123 -7.68 -10.81 -0.48
C SER A 123 -8.49 -9.68 -1.13
N PHE A 124 -8.44 -8.47 -0.57
CA PHE A 124 -9.06 -7.30 -1.16
C PHE A 124 -8.51 -7.01 -2.55
N PHE A 125 -7.18 -7.03 -2.71
CA PHE A 125 -6.52 -6.83 -3.99
C PHE A 125 -6.90 -7.91 -5.01
N LEU A 126 -6.86 -9.19 -4.63
CA LEU A 126 -7.27 -10.29 -5.50
C LEU A 126 -8.72 -10.17 -5.93
N LEU A 127 -9.62 -9.79 -5.02
CA LEU A 127 -11.03 -9.57 -5.30
C LEU A 127 -11.26 -8.40 -6.25
N LEU A 128 -10.59 -7.27 -6.02
CA LEU A 128 -10.65 -6.10 -6.92
C LEU A 128 -10.10 -6.44 -8.31
N SER A 129 -8.97 -7.16 -8.38
CA SER A 129 -8.36 -7.60 -9.63
C SER A 129 -9.29 -8.54 -10.41
N LEU A 130 -10.00 -9.44 -9.73
CA LEU A 130 -11.00 -10.32 -10.35
C LEU A 130 -12.24 -9.55 -10.83
N LEU A 131 -12.69 -8.55 -10.09
CA LEU A 131 -13.84 -7.71 -10.48
C LEU A 131 -13.55 -6.86 -11.72
N LEU A 132 -12.32 -6.37 -11.84
CA LEU A 132 -11.87 -5.50 -12.94
C LEU A 132 -11.28 -6.27 -14.13
N SER A 133 -11.16 -7.59 -14.07
CA SER A 133 -10.65 -8.39 -15.19
C SER A 133 -11.70 -8.52 -16.30
N PRO A 134 -11.30 -8.44 -17.59
CA PRO A 134 -12.19 -8.66 -18.72
C PRO A 134 -12.77 -10.07 -18.67
N LYS A 135 -14.10 -10.16 -18.80
CA LYS A 135 -14.86 -11.41 -18.67
C LYS A 135 -15.09 -12.12 -20.00
N GLU A 136 -14.86 -11.40 -21.10
CA GLU A 136 -15.08 -11.89 -22.45
C GLU A 136 -13.74 -11.98 -23.19
N PRO A 137 -13.48 -13.10 -23.89
CA PRO A 137 -12.28 -13.21 -24.71
C PRO A 137 -12.38 -12.25 -25.91
N PRO A 138 -11.26 -11.62 -26.32
CA PRO A 138 -11.25 -10.79 -27.52
C PRO A 138 -11.64 -11.61 -28.77
N LEU A 139 -12.37 -10.96 -29.68
CA LEU A 139 -12.82 -11.54 -30.95
C LEU A 139 -11.60 -12.09 -31.73
N GLY A 140 -11.62 -13.39 -32.04
CA GLY A 140 -10.54 -14.07 -32.78
C GLY A 140 -9.81 -15.18 -32.03
N MET A 141 -10.03 -15.35 -30.72
CA MET A 141 -9.48 -16.47 -29.94
C MET A 141 -10.26 -17.77 -30.17
N THR A 142 -9.88 -18.51 -31.22
CA THR A 142 -10.53 -19.80 -31.58
C THR A 142 -9.80 -21.02 -31.03
N SER A 143 -8.54 -20.91 -30.61
CA SER A 143 -7.78 -22.05 -30.09
C SER A 143 -7.98 -22.26 -28.59
N ALA A 144 -8.12 -23.53 -28.19
CA ALA A 144 -8.26 -23.91 -26.78
C ALA A 144 -7.06 -23.48 -25.91
N VAL A 145 -5.86 -23.41 -26.50
CA VAL A 145 -4.64 -22.97 -25.82
C VAL A 145 -4.68 -21.48 -25.51
N GLN A 146 -5.13 -20.64 -26.44
CA GLN A 146 -5.29 -19.19 -26.21
C GLN A 146 -6.34 -18.90 -25.14
N GLN A 147 -7.46 -19.64 -25.16
CA GLN A 147 -8.49 -19.53 -24.12
C GLN A 147 -7.97 -19.97 -22.75
N LEU A 148 -7.19 -21.06 -22.67
CA LEU A 148 -6.57 -21.52 -21.42
C LEU A 148 -5.58 -20.49 -20.86
N LEU A 149 -4.76 -19.87 -21.71
CA LEU A 149 -3.81 -18.82 -21.31
C LEU A 149 -4.54 -17.54 -20.86
N PHE A 150 -5.66 -17.19 -21.49
CA PHE A 150 -6.49 -16.04 -21.12
C PHE A 150 -7.18 -16.24 -19.76
N PHE A 151 -7.79 -17.41 -19.53
CA PHE A 151 -8.48 -17.71 -18.26
C PHE A 151 -7.54 -18.20 -17.14
N GLY A 152 -6.31 -18.61 -17.45
CA GLY A 152 -5.33 -19.11 -16.48
C GLY A 152 -5.12 -18.18 -15.28
N PRO A 153 -4.87 -16.87 -15.49
CA PRO A 153 -4.76 -15.89 -14.41
C PRO A 153 -6.02 -15.79 -13.54
N PHE A 154 -7.22 -15.93 -14.12
CA PHE A 154 -8.48 -15.92 -13.37
C PHE A 154 -8.59 -17.13 -12.43
N VAL A 155 -8.22 -18.32 -12.91
CA VAL A 155 -8.19 -19.55 -12.10
C VAL A 155 -7.18 -19.44 -10.96
N ILE A 156 -5.98 -18.90 -11.23
CA ILE A 156 -4.95 -18.74 -10.19
C ILE A 156 -5.40 -17.70 -9.14
N LYS A 157 -5.90 -16.54 -9.57
CA LYS A 157 -6.37 -15.47 -8.66
C LYS A 157 -7.54 -15.95 -7.80
N SER A 158 -8.50 -16.68 -8.38
CA SER A 158 -9.64 -17.24 -7.64
C SER A 158 -9.22 -18.35 -6.67
N ALA A 159 -8.30 -19.24 -7.05
CA ALA A 159 -7.73 -20.23 -6.16
C ALA A 159 -6.98 -19.59 -4.99
N LEU A 160 -6.16 -18.57 -5.24
CA LEU A 160 -5.45 -17.80 -4.21
C LEU A 160 -6.43 -17.08 -3.28
N LEU A 161 -7.50 -16.47 -3.81
CA LEU A 161 -8.53 -15.81 -3.01
C LEU A 161 -9.24 -16.82 -2.09
N PHE A 162 -9.60 -17.99 -2.63
CA PHE A 162 -10.19 -19.08 -1.85
C PHE A 162 -9.24 -19.55 -0.74
N LEU A 163 -7.95 -19.75 -1.05
CA LEU A 163 -6.97 -20.16 -0.04
C LEU A 163 -6.72 -19.08 1.02
N CYS A 164 -6.69 -17.80 0.63
CA CYS A 164 -6.54 -16.67 1.57
C CYS A 164 -7.75 -16.56 2.51
N THR A 165 -8.96 -16.67 1.98
CA THR A 165 -10.20 -16.64 2.78
C THR A 165 -10.33 -17.87 3.67
N ALA A 166 -9.98 -19.06 3.18
CA ALA A 166 -9.88 -20.28 3.99
C ALA A 166 -8.81 -20.14 5.08
N GLY A 167 -7.65 -19.58 4.77
CA GLY A 167 -6.57 -19.30 5.74
C GLY A 167 -6.93 -18.24 6.77
N TRP A 168 -7.81 -17.30 6.42
CA TRP A 168 -8.36 -16.29 7.32
C TRP A 168 -9.40 -16.90 8.27
N MET A 169 -10.32 -17.73 7.75
CA MET A 169 -11.36 -18.41 8.53
C MET A 169 -10.83 -19.58 9.36
N ALA A 170 -9.72 -20.21 8.94
CA ALA A 170 -9.09 -21.28 9.69
C ALA A 170 -8.65 -20.76 11.06
N SER A 171 -9.35 -21.22 12.10
CA SER A 171 -9.06 -20.89 13.48
C SER A 171 -7.58 -21.14 13.77
N THR A 172 -6.86 -20.04 13.97
CA THR A 172 -5.51 -20.08 14.53
C THR A 172 -5.61 -20.78 15.86
N LEU A 173 -4.66 -21.68 16.14
CA LEU A 173 -4.51 -22.29 17.47
C LEU A 173 -4.77 -21.21 18.54
N LYS A 174 -5.48 -21.56 19.61
CA LYS A 174 -5.53 -20.81 20.86
C LYS A 174 -4.11 -20.72 21.43
N VAL A 175 -3.24 -19.96 20.76
CA VAL A 175 -2.01 -19.45 21.35
C VAL A 175 -2.53 -18.37 22.26
N ASP A 176 -2.31 -18.58 23.56
CA ASP A 176 -2.69 -17.69 24.65
C ASP A 176 -2.48 -16.24 24.17
N GLU A 177 -3.57 -15.60 23.72
CA GLU A 177 -3.54 -14.23 23.23
C GLU A 177 -3.36 -13.39 24.48
N LYS A 178 -2.12 -13.31 24.97
CA LYS A 178 -1.71 -12.26 25.88
C LYS A 178 -1.79 -11.00 25.07
N ASP A 179 -2.98 -10.44 25.08
CA ASP A 179 -3.31 -9.24 24.34
C ASP A 179 -2.34 -8.16 24.80
N PHE A 180 -1.45 -7.73 23.91
CA PHE A 180 -0.39 -6.78 24.21
C PHE A 180 -0.91 -5.50 24.87
N LEU A 181 -2.15 -5.12 24.52
CA LEU A 181 -2.87 -4.01 25.14
C LEU A 181 -3.35 -4.37 26.55
N THR A 182 -3.92 -5.56 26.77
CA THR A 182 -4.21 -6.08 28.12
C THR A 182 -2.94 -6.26 28.98
N TYR A 183 -1.79 -6.49 28.36
CA TYR A 183 -0.48 -6.63 29.00
C TYR A 183 0.18 -5.26 29.32
N LEU A 184 0.06 -4.26 28.44
CA LEU A 184 0.42 -2.85 28.69
C LEU A 184 -0.52 -2.18 29.71
N ARG A 185 -1.79 -2.57 29.72
CA ARG A 185 -2.82 -2.06 30.64
C ARG A 185 -2.69 -2.65 32.05
N ARG A 186 -1.86 -3.70 32.21
CA ARG A 186 -1.54 -4.34 33.50
C ARG A 186 -0.36 -3.71 34.24
N ASP A 187 0.22 -2.62 33.72
CA ASP A 187 1.03 -1.70 34.54
C ASP A 187 0.05 -0.75 35.26
N PRO A 188 -0.20 -0.91 36.57
CA PRO A 188 -1.09 -0.04 37.32
C PRO A 188 -0.31 1.20 37.78
N LEU A 189 0.35 1.90 36.86
CA LEU A 189 0.84 3.25 37.13
C LEU A 189 -0.30 4.25 36.92
N ASN A 190 -1.28 4.17 37.82
CA ASN A 190 -2.04 5.29 38.38
C ASN A 190 -2.61 6.38 37.44
N VAL A 191 -2.95 6.10 36.18
CA VAL A 191 -3.55 7.11 35.30
C VAL A 191 -4.96 7.53 35.76
N ARG A 192 -5.68 6.67 36.49
CA ARG A 192 -7.05 6.96 36.94
C ARG A 192 -7.15 7.75 38.26
N ARG A 193 -6.06 7.84 39.05
CA ARG A 193 -5.98 8.72 40.24
C ARG A 193 -5.34 10.07 39.94
N ALA A 194 -4.56 10.21 38.86
CA ALA A 194 -3.96 11.48 38.46
C ALA A 194 -4.92 12.47 37.79
N ILE A 195 -6.02 11.97 37.19
CA ILE A 195 -6.98 12.81 36.44
C ILE A 195 -7.84 13.69 37.37
N ARG A 196 -8.00 13.31 38.64
CA ARG A 196 -8.88 14.03 39.58
C ARG A 196 -8.21 15.23 40.27
N ASP A 197 -6.87 15.28 40.33
CA ASP A 197 -6.14 16.29 41.13
C ASP A 197 -5.38 17.34 40.29
N ARG A 198 -5.49 17.33 38.95
CA ARG A 198 -4.51 18.01 38.09
C ARG A 198 -5.05 18.61 36.79
N VAL A 199 -6.11 19.41 36.90
CA VAL A 199 -6.65 20.20 35.75
C VAL A 199 -5.65 21.28 35.28
N ALA A 200 -4.83 21.84 36.18
CA ALA A 200 -3.81 22.82 35.83
C ALA A 200 -2.61 22.26 35.01
N PRO A 201 -1.98 21.11 35.38
CA PRO A 201 -0.88 20.56 34.58
C PRO A 201 -1.32 19.85 33.28
N ALA A 202 -2.59 19.50 33.12
CA ALA A 202 -3.10 19.03 31.83
C ALA A 202 -3.04 20.14 30.76
N ALA A 203 -3.23 21.41 31.15
CA ALA A 203 -3.08 22.55 30.25
C ALA A 203 -1.61 22.86 29.93
N THR A 204 -0.69 22.70 30.89
CA THR A 204 0.75 22.85 30.62
C THR A 204 1.28 21.74 29.74
N ASP A 205 0.81 20.50 29.92
CA ASP A 205 1.17 19.38 29.06
C ASP A 205 0.62 19.60 27.64
N LEU A 206 -0.61 20.11 27.50
CA LEU A 206 -1.17 20.47 26.19
C LEU A 206 -0.36 21.58 25.51
N PHE A 207 0.04 22.61 26.26
CA PHE A 207 0.91 23.68 25.76
C PHE A 207 2.29 23.16 25.36
N PHE A 208 2.91 22.30 26.18
CA PHE A 208 4.20 21.68 25.85
C PHE A 208 4.10 20.78 24.62
N ILE A 209 3.04 19.98 24.50
CA ILE A 209 2.81 19.13 23.32
C ILE A 209 2.59 20.00 22.08
N ALA A 210 1.81 21.09 22.19
CA ALA A 210 1.59 22.02 21.08
C ALA A 210 2.88 22.77 20.70
N ALA A 211 3.67 23.21 21.68
CA ALA A 211 4.94 23.90 21.46
C ALA A 211 6.01 22.97 20.85
N VAL A 212 6.14 21.75 21.38
CA VAL A 212 7.03 20.72 20.82
C VAL A 212 6.54 20.32 19.43
N GLY A 213 5.24 20.19 19.22
CA GLY A 213 4.65 19.93 17.90
C GLY A 213 4.93 21.05 16.90
N ALA A 214 4.81 22.31 17.32
CA ALA A 214 5.15 23.47 16.50
C ALA A 214 6.65 23.54 16.20
N LEU A 215 7.50 23.17 17.17
CA LEU A 215 8.96 23.17 17.00
C LEU A 215 9.40 22.03 16.08
N ILE A 216 8.87 20.82 16.24
CA ILE A 216 9.11 19.71 15.31
C ILE A 216 8.62 20.10 13.91
N THR A 217 7.45 20.73 13.80
CA THR A 217 6.90 21.14 12.51
C THR A 217 7.79 22.18 11.83
N ASN A 218 8.21 23.22 12.54
CA ASN A 218 8.98 24.32 11.96
C ASN A 218 10.47 24.00 11.77
N VAL A 219 11.08 23.22 12.65
CA VAL A 219 12.53 22.95 12.63
C VAL A 219 12.87 21.68 11.86
N ILE A 220 11.97 20.69 11.84
CA ILE A 220 12.23 19.40 11.22
C ILE A 220 11.36 19.20 9.98
N LEU A 221 10.02 19.24 10.13
CA LEU A 221 9.12 18.89 9.02
C LEU A 221 9.17 19.91 7.87
N LEU A 222 9.13 21.21 8.15
CA LEU A 222 9.14 22.26 7.11
C LEU A 222 10.44 22.25 6.30
N PRO A 223 11.64 22.20 6.92
CA PRO A 223 12.88 22.02 6.18
C PRO A 223 12.91 20.70 5.42
N PHE A 224 12.44 19.59 6.00
CA PHE A 224 12.33 18.31 5.29
C PHE A 224 11.39 18.41 4.08
N PHE A 225 10.28 19.13 4.19
CA PHE A 225 9.32 19.34 3.11
C PHE A 225 9.90 20.22 2.00
N GLN A 226 10.61 21.30 2.34
CA GLN A 226 11.34 22.10 1.34
C GLN A 226 12.45 21.31 0.66
N LEU A 227 13.17 20.46 1.40
CA LEU A 227 14.21 19.59 0.86
C LEU A 227 13.61 18.51 -0.05
N GLN A 228 12.42 18.00 0.26
CA GLN A 228 11.67 17.11 -0.62
C GLN A 228 11.28 17.80 -1.93
N ILE A 229 10.84 19.06 -1.89
CA ILE A 229 10.40 19.80 -3.09
C ILE A 229 11.58 20.16 -3.99
N HIS A 230 12.67 20.69 -3.41
CA HIS A 230 13.78 21.25 -4.20
C HIS A 230 14.92 20.26 -4.46
N PHE A 231 15.05 19.21 -3.64
CA PHE A 231 16.19 18.30 -3.62
C PHE A 231 15.75 16.84 -3.35
N ALA A 232 14.74 16.37 -4.09
CA ALA A 232 14.13 15.06 -3.89
C ALA A 232 15.13 13.89 -3.88
N GLU A 233 16.16 13.92 -4.74
CA GLU A 233 17.21 12.90 -4.78
C GLU A 233 18.03 12.87 -3.47
N TYR A 234 18.42 14.04 -2.95
CA TYR A 234 19.21 14.16 -1.72
C TYR A 234 18.38 13.87 -0.47
N PHE A 235 17.07 14.11 -0.52
CA PHE A 235 16.15 13.77 0.55
C PHE A 235 16.17 12.27 0.86
N ALA A 236 16.23 11.41 -0.16
CA ALA A 236 16.33 9.96 0.03
C ALA A 236 17.61 9.54 0.79
N PHE A 237 18.74 10.20 0.51
CA PHE A 237 20.01 9.97 1.21
C PHE A 237 19.98 10.32 2.69
N VAL A 238 19.11 11.24 3.13
CA VAL A 238 18.92 11.57 4.55
C VAL A 238 17.84 10.69 5.19
N LEU A 239 16.74 10.46 4.47
CA LEU A 239 15.58 9.71 4.96
C LEU A 239 15.94 8.24 5.23
N ILE A 240 16.62 7.56 4.31
CA ILE A 240 16.90 6.12 4.42
C ILE A 240 17.77 5.82 5.66
N PRO A 241 18.94 6.47 5.86
CA PRO A 241 19.73 6.28 7.09
C PRO A 241 18.96 6.68 8.35
N GLY A 242 18.16 7.75 8.30
CA GLY A 242 17.31 8.17 9.42
C GLY A 242 16.31 7.09 9.84
N LEU A 243 15.63 6.47 8.88
CA LEU A 243 14.72 5.35 9.11
C LEU A 243 15.43 4.11 9.66
N VAL A 244 16.64 3.81 9.17
CA VAL A 244 17.47 2.70 9.67
C VAL A 244 17.90 2.95 11.11
N LEU A 245 18.39 4.14 11.44
CA LEU A 245 18.75 4.51 12.81
C LEU A 245 17.55 4.44 13.76
N LEU A 246 16.39 4.93 13.32
CA LEU A 246 15.14 4.84 14.07
C LEU A 246 14.74 3.37 14.31
N ALA A 247 14.86 2.52 13.29
CA ALA A 247 14.59 1.09 13.41
C ALA A 247 15.53 0.41 14.42
N ILE A 248 16.84 0.68 14.35
CA ILE A 248 17.83 0.17 15.29
C ILE A 248 17.50 0.64 16.71
N TYR A 249 17.19 1.93 16.89
CA TYR A 249 16.78 2.49 18.17
C TYR A 249 15.56 1.78 18.76
N TYR A 250 14.52 1.55 17.96
CA TYR A 250 13.31 0.86 18.41
C TYR A 250 13.56 -0.61 18.77
N VAL A 251 14.38 -1.32 17.97
CA VAL A 251 14.77 -2.71 18.27
C VAL A 251 15.55 -2.78 19.57
N ASN A 252 16.56 -1.92 19.76
CA ASN A 252 17.35 -1.82 20.98
C ASN A 252 16.49 -1.49 22.20
N SER A 253 15.57 -0.54 22.06
CA SER A 253 14.64 -0.14 23.12
C SER A 253 13.74 -1.30 23.54
N TYR A 254 13.15 -2.02 22.57
CA TYR A 254 12.31 -3.17 22.86
C TYR A 254 13.10 -4.31 23.51
N HIS A 255 14.29 -4.63 23.00
CA HIS A 255 15.18 -5.64 23.57
C HIS A 255 15.51 -5.35 25.04
N LYS A 256 15.90 -4.11 25.36
CA LYS A 256 16.17 -3.67 26.74
C LYS A 256 14.94 -3.79 27.64
N VAL A 257 13.78 -3.33 27.18
CA VAL A 257 12.53 -3.39 27.96
C VAL A 257 12.09 -4.84 28.20
N ALA A 258 12.25 -5.73 27.22
CA ALA A 258 11.92 -7.14 27.36
C ALA A 258 12.82 -7.85 28.39
N LEU A 259 14.14 -7.55 28.38
CA LEU A 259 15.08 -8.07 29.38
C LEU A 259 14.76 -7.59 30.80
N LEU A 260 14.44 -6.31 30.96
CA LEU A 260 14.06 -5.72 32.26
C LEU A 260 12.77 -6.33 32.83
N ARG A 261 11.93 -6.93 31.98
CA ARG A 261 10.63 -7.50 32.36
C ARG A 261 10.63 -9.03 32.44
N GLY A 262 11.79 -9.68 32.25
CA GLY A 262 11.91 -11.14 32.29
C GLY A 262 11.17 -11.86 31.16
N GLU A 263 10.93 -11.18 30.03
CA GLU A 263 10.31 -11.76 28.84
C GLU A 263 11.38 -12.28 27.86
N ASP A 264 10.94 -12.91 26.76
CA ASP A 264 11.80 -13.31 25.64
C ASP A 264 12.45 -12.09 24.96
N GLY A 265 13.56 -11.63 25.53
CA GLY A 265 14.41 -10.55 25.01
C GLY A 265 15.28 -10.97 23.84
N SER A 266 14.87 -11.90 22.98
CA SER A 266 15.65 -12.24 21.79
C SER A 266 15.70 -11.07 20.80
N TRP A 267 16.84 -10.82 20.14
CA TRP A 267 16.90 -9.84 19.05
C TRP A 267 15.88 -10.12 17.94
N GLY A 268 15.57 -11.39 17.71
CA GLY A 268 14.56 -11.82 16.75
C GLY A 268 13.11 -11.51 17.18
N THR A 269 12.79 -11.44 18.48
CA THR A 269 11.46 -10.98 18.94
C THR A 269 11.32 -9.48 18.72
N ALA A 270 12.37 -8.72 19.04
CA ALA A 270 12.39 -7.27 18.89
C ALA A 270 12.18 -6.83 17.43
N LEU A 271 12.90 -7.46 16.50
CA LEU A 271 12.76 -7.18 15.07
C LEU A 271 11.39 -7.57 14.53
N ALA A 272 10.89 -8.76 14.88
CA ALA A 272 9.56 -9.19 14.46
C ALA A 272 8.45 -8.31 15.06
N PHE A 273 8.64 -7.80 16.28
CA PHE A 273 7.71 -6.86 16.90
C PHE A 273 7.71 -5.48 16.22
N LEU A 274 8.87 -4.98 15.80
CA LEU A 274 8.96 -3.77 14.97
C LEU A 274 8.19 -3.96 13.66
N SER A 275 8.37 -5.11 12.99
CA SER A 275 7.66 -5.41 11.75
C SER A 275 6.14 -5.44 11.92
N PHE A 276 5.65 -6.00 13.03
CA PHE A 276 4.23 -5.98 13.38
C PHE A 276 3.71 -4.54 13.54
N ARG A 277 4.47 -3.67 14.21
CA ARG A 277 4.09 -2.25 14.37
C ARG A 277 4.10 -1.50 13.05
N MET A 278 5.13 -1.69 12.22
CA MET A 278 5.23 -1.08 10.90
C MET A 278 4.05 -1.49 10.02
N MET A 279 3.75 -2.79 9.94
CA MET A 279 2.62 -3.30 9.17
C MET A 279 1.29 -2.72 9.66
N ARG A 280 1.07 -2.70 10.98
CA ARG A 280 -0.15 -2.13 11.56
C ARG A 280 -0.29 -0.64 11.22
N ASN A 281 0.77 0.14 11.38
CA ASN A 281 0.75 1.58 11.08
C ASN A 281 0.57 1.84 9.58
N PHE A 282 1.23 1.05 8.72
CA PHE A 282 1.05 1.11 7.28
C PHE A 282 -0.42 0.88 6.91
N LEU A 283 -1.06 -0.18 7.40
CA LEU A 283 -2.47 -0.45 7.12
C LEU A 283 -3.39 0.66 7.63
N TYR A 284 -3.14 1.21 8.83
CA TYR A 284 -3.93 2.34 9.33
C TYR A 284 -3.76 3.60 8.49
N LEU A 285 -2.54 3.93 8.08
CA LEU A 285 -2.26 5.08 7.22
C LEU A 285 -2.90 4.90 5.85
N THR A 286 -2.74 3.72 5.22
CA THR A 286 -3.37 3.42 3.92
C THR A 286 -4.88 3.49 4.01
N ALA A 287 -5.49 2.95 5.07
CA ALA A 287 -6.94 3.05 5.28
C ALA A 287 -7.39 4.50 5.50
N LEU A 288 -6.64 5.29 6.27
CA LEU A 288 -6.93 6.71 6.48
C LEU A 288 -6.86 7.49 5.17
N VAL A 289 -5.80 7.31 4.39
CA VAL A 289 -5.63 7.94 3.07
C VAL A 289 -6.77 7.53 2.14
N LEU A 290 -7.13 6.24 2.09
CA LEU A 290 -8.25 5.76 1.29
C LEU A 290 -9.57 6.43 1.66
N VAL A 291 -9.86 6.58 2.96
CA VAL A 291 -11.06 7.29 3.42
C VAL A 291 -11.05 8.74 2.98
N VAL A 292 -9.91 9.44 3.12
CA VAL A 292 -9.77 10.83 2.66
C VAL A 292 -10.01 10.93 1.16
N VAL A 293 -9.40 10.05 0.36
CA VAL A 293 -9.58 10.01 -1.09
C VAL A 293 -11.04 9.72 -1.47
N LEU A 294 -11.71 8.78 -0.81
CA LEU A 294 -13.12 8.48 -1.07
C LEU A 294 -14.03 9.67 -0.73
N VAL A 295 -13.77 10.36 0.38
CA VAL A 295 -14.53 11.56 0.77
C VAL A 295 -14.34 12.68 -0.25
N LEU A 296 -13.10 12.97 -0.64
CA LEU A 296 -12.82 13.99 -1.66
C LEU A 296 -13.43 13.61 -3.01
N GLY A 297 -13.31 12.35 -3.42
CA GLY A 297 -13.91 11.83 -4.65
C GLY A 297 -15.43 11.95 -4.64
N ALA A 298 -16.08 11.62 -3.52
CA ALA A 298 -17.52 11.78 -3.37
C ALA A 298 -17.94 13.25 -3.46
N ILE A 299 -17.23 14.16 -2.77
CA ILE A 299 -17.47 15.60 -2.84
C ILE A 299 -17.36 16.08 -4.30
N LEU A 300 -16.27 15.73 -5.00
CA LEU A 300 -16.06 16.12 -6.39
C LEU A 300 -17.14 15.55 -7.32
N THR A 301 -17.55 14.31 -7.11
CA THR A 301 -18.61 13.66 -7.91
C THR A 301 -19.96 14.34 -7.68
N PHE A 302 -20.31 14.64 -6.42
CA PHE A 302 -21.53 15.37 -6.11
C PHE A 302 -21.50 16.80 -6.64
N SER A 303 -20.36 17.49 -6.54
CA SER A 303 -20.17 18.81 -7.13
C SER A 303 -20.35 18.79 -8.64
N TYR A 304 -19.74 17.82 -9.33
CA TYR A 304 -19.87 17.65 -10.78
C TYR A 304 -21.32 17.34 -11.19
N SER A 305 -21.97 16.38 -10.52
CA SER A 305 -23.37 16.05 -10.77
C SER A 305 -24.31 17.25 -10.54
N ASN A 306 -24.07 18.04 -9.48
CA ASN A 306 -24.83 19.27 -9.24
C ASN A 306 -24.59 20.32 -10.31
N LEU A 307 -23.35 20.48 -10.78
CA LEU A 307 -22.99 21.42 -11.83
C LEU A 307 -23.69 21.03 -13.15
N ASN A 308 -23.71 19.75 -13.50
CA ASN A 308 -24.46 19.24 -14.65
C ASN A 308 -25.96 19.50 -14.52
N LEU A 309 -26.55 19.25 -13.35
CA LEU A 309 -27.97 19.56 -13.11
C LEU A 309 -28.28 21.06 -13.25
N LEU A 310 -27.37 21.94 -12.84
CA LEU A 310 -27.52 23.40 -12.99
C LEU A 310 -27.36 23.86 -14.44
N ILE A 311 -26.51 23.19 -15.23
CA ILE A 311 -26.39 23.40 -16.68
C ILE A 311 -27.67 22.93 -17.39
N GLU A 312 -28.15 21.72 -17.09
CA GLU A 312 -29.40 21.18 -17.65
C GLU A 312 -30.63 22.03 -17.28
N ALA A 313 -30.64 22.62 -16.08
CA ALA A 313 -31.69 23.54 -15.63
C ALA A 313 -31.56 24.96 -16.22
N GLY A 314 -30.53 25.24 -17.03
CA GLY A 314 -30.31 26.55 -17.67
C GLY A 314 -29.91 27.67 -16.70
N VAL A 315 -29.51 27.33 -15.47
CA VAL A 315 -29.10 28.30 -14.44
C VAL A 315 -27.64 28.74 -14.66
N VAL A 316 -26.82 27.86 -15.24
CA VAL A 316 -25.41 28.11 -15.55
C VAL A 316 -25.17 27.74 -17.01
N SER A 317 -24.60 28.64 -17.82
CA SER A 317 -24.22 28.35 -19.20
C SER A 317 -22.78 27.84 -19.26
N GLU A 318 -22.54 26.76 -20.00
CA GLU A 318 -21.18 26.33 -20.33
C GLU A 318 -20.46 27.47 -21.06
N THR A 319 -19.29 27.87 -20.55
CA THR A 319 -18.40 28.77 -21.27
C THR A 319 -17.66 27.92 -22.29
N PRO A 320 -17.80 28.16 -23.61
CA PRO A 320 -17.12 27.34 -24.60
C PRO A 320 -15.61 27.57 -24.52
N GLY A 321 -14.86 26.53 -24.11
CA GLY A 321 -13.41 26.45 -24.30
C GLY A 321 -12.52 26.62 -23.07
N LEU A 322 -12.71 25.82 -22.02
CA LEU A 322 -11.68 25.52 -21.02
C LEU A 322 -11.50 24.02 -20.86
#